data_AF-A0A959FY00-F1
#
_entry.id   AF-A0A959FY00-F1
#
_cell.length_a   1.000
_cell.length_b   1.000
_cell.length_c   1.000
_cell.angle_alpha   90.00
_cell.angle_beta   90.00
_cell.angle_gamma   90.00
#
_symmetry.space_group_name_H-M   'P 1'
#
loop_
_entity.id
_entity.type
_entity.pdbx_description
1 polymer ?
#
loop_
_entity_poly.entity_id
_entity_poly.type
_entity_poly.pdbx_seq_one_letter_code
_entity_poly.pdbx_strand_id
1 'polypeptide(L)'
;MKNWIVTLFFAVLASTGLRAQTETVIHQTFMVDSIKSLTLNLYGDYEVDFWAGNTILAETKVQLFNGPEHVLKFFIEEQQRYRINDTLVDSTALLLVSHVMDRKEIAYRGTPCREIVRLRLFIPDVFQAQSEKVYAIREEEDQD
;
A
#
# COMPACT_ATOMS: atom_id res chain seq x y z
N MET A 1 -28.56 -28.12 42.93
CA MET A 1 -27.95 -26.78 42.75
C MET A 1 -26.50 -26.85 42.22
N LYS A 2 -26.17 -27.77 41.27
CA LYS A 2 -24.77 -27.98 40.82
C LYS A 2 -24.52 -27.68 39.33
N ASN A 3 -25.59 -27.38 38.57
CA ASN A 3 -25.50 -27.23 37.11
C ASN A 3 -25.47 -25.77 36.64
N TRP A 4 -25.68 -24.79 37.54
CA TRP A 4 -25.74 -23.37 37.16
C TRP A 4 -24.34 -22.74 36.96
N ILE A 5 -23.33 -23.26 37.65
CA ILE A 5 -21.95 -22.79 37.51
C ILE A 5 -21.40 -23.09 36.10
N VAL A 6 -21.77 -24.25 35.54
CA VAL A 6 -21.34 -24.65 34.19
C VAL A 6 -21.99 -23.76 33.11
N THR A 7 -23.27 -23.41 33.27
CA THR A 7 -23.96 -22.50 32.35
C THR A 7 -23.39 -21.08 32.40
N LEU A 8 -23.02 -20.58 33.59
CA LEU A 8 -22.44 -19.25 33.75
C LEU A 8 -21.04 -19.16 33.10
N PHE A 9 -20.25 -20.22 33.18
CA PHE A 9 -18.91 -20.27 32.58
C PHE A 9 -18.96 -20.26 31.04
N PHE A 10 -19.98 -20.89 30.44
CA PHE A 10 -20.16 -20.91 28.98
C PHE A 10 -20.63 -19.55 28.42
N ALA A 11 -21.34 -18.74 29.21
CA ALA A 11 -21.80 -17.40 28.80
C ALA A 11 -20.68 -16.35 28.79
N VAL A 12 -19.67 -16.47 29.65
CA VAL A 12 -18.55 -15.51 29.73
C VAL A 12 -17.60 -15.65 28.53
N LEU A 13 -17.41 -16.85 28.00
CA LEU A 13 -16.56 -17.11 26.81
C LEU A 13 -17.13 -16.53 25.51
N ALA A 14 -18.43 -16.23 25.44
CA ALA A 14 -19.06 -15.62 24.25
C ALA A 14 -18.85 -14.09 24.16
N SER A 15 -18.26 -13.46 25.19
CA SER A 15 -18.12 -12.00 25.29
C SER A 15 -16.77 -11.46 24.83
N THR A 16 -15.84 -12.32 24.42
CA THR A 16 -14.63 -11.88 23.71
C THR A 16 -15.01 -11.50 22.28
N GLY A 17 -15.51 -10.27 22.12
CA GLY A 17 -15.86 -9.71 20.83
C GLY A 17 -14.68 -9.78 19.87
N LEU A 18 -14.83 -10.60 18.83
CA LEU A 18 -13.95 -10.58 17.67
C LEU A 18 -13.98 -9.15 17.12
N ARG A 19 -12.91 -8.39 17.34
CA ARG A 19 -12.76 -7.09 16.68
C ARG A 19 -12.45 -7.37 15.23
N ALA A 20 -13.45 -7.18 14.37
CA ALA A 20 -13.29 -7.31 12.93
C ALA A 20 -12.11 -6.43 12.47
N GLN A 21 -11.16 -7.06 11.78
CA GLN A 21 -10.09 -6.38 11.10
C GLN A 21 -10.58 -6.03 9.70
N THR A 22 -10.57 -4.75 9.34
CA THR A 22 -10.87 -4.35 7.96
C THR A 22 -9.60 -4.45 7.14
N GLU A 23 -9.67 -5.14 5.99
CA GLU A 23 -8.56 -5.30 5.07
C GLU A 23 -9.00 -4.97 3.64
N THR A 24 -8.15 -4.28 2.90
CA THR A 24 -8.37 -3.96 1.49
C THR A 24 -7.05 -3.97 0.73
N VAL A 25 -7.08 -4.39 -0.53
CA VAL A 25 -5.95 -4.33 -1.45
C VAL A 25 -6.28 -3.34 -2.56
N ILE A 26 -5.36 -2.44 -2.84
CA ILE A 26 -5.49 -1.38 -3.84
C ILE A 26 -4.44 -1.62 -4.92
N HIS A 27 -4.88 -1.66 -6.18
CA HIS A 27 -4.00 -1.80 -7.33
C HIS A 27 -3.95 -0.49 -8.12
N GLN A 28 -2.75 -0.04 -8.47
CA GLN A 28 -2.54 1.10 -9.36
C GLN A 28 -1.54 0.73 -10.45
N THR A 29 -1.85 1.07 -11.70
CA THR A 29 -1.01 0.75 -12.85
C THR A 29 -0.49 2.03 -13.50
N PHE A 30 0.79 2.05 -13.85
CA PHE A 30 1.47 3.18 -14.48
C PHE A 30 2.12 2.73 -15.80
N MET A 31 1.86 3.48 -16.86
CA MET A 31 2.42 3.23 -18.19
C MET A 31 3.87 3.70 -18.25
N VAL A 32 4.75 2.92 -18.89
CA VAL A 32 6.19 3.22 -18.98
C VAL A 32 6.79 3.10 -20.38
N ASP A 33 5.97 3.04 -21.43
CA ASP A 33 6.40 2.78 -22.82
C ASP A 33 7.54 3.69 -23.33
N SER A 34 7.57 4.96 -22.93
CA SER A 34 8.60 5.94 -23.31
C SER A 34 9.56 6.31 -22.17
N ILE A 35 9.43 5.66 -21.02
CA ILE A 35 10.14 6.02 -19.79
C ILE A 35 11.45 5.27 -19.72
N LYS A 36 12.55 6.02 -19.59
CA LYS A 36 13.91 5.51 -19.43
C LYS A 36 14.38 5.53 -17.98
N SER A 37 13.83 6.43 -17.16
CA SER A 37 14.17 6.54 -15.74
C SER A 37 12.94 6.67 -14.87
N LEU A 38 12.99 6.02 -13.71
CA LEU A 38 11.92 5.95 -12.72
C LEU A 38 12.49 6.38 -11.37
N THR A 39 11.86 7.37 -10.74
CA THR A 39 12.17 7.79 -9.37
C THR A 39 10.98 7.50 -8.46
N LEU A 40 11.25 6.90 -7.30
CA LEU A 40 10.26 6.55 -6.31
C LEU A 40 10.34 7.48 -5.09
N ASN A 41 9.28 8.23 -4.83
CA ASN A 41 9.12 9.03 -3.62
C ASN A 41 7.84 8.61 -2.88
N LEU A 42 7.90 7.44 -2.26
CA LEU A 42 6.74 6.77 -1.68
C LEU A 42 6.76 6.89 -0.15
N TYR A 43 5.57 6.94 0.45
CA TYR A 43 5.42 6.97 1.89
C TYR A 43 5.72 5.60 2.50
N GLY A 44 6.66 5.57 3.45
CA GLY A 44 7.03 4.37 4.19
C GLY A 44 7.87 3.38 3.36
N ASP A 45 8.05 2.19 3.93
CA ASP A 45 8.82 1.12 3.30
C ASP A 45 8.00 0.43 2.20
N TYR A 46 8.69 -0.06 1.17
CA TYR A 46 8.08 -0.79 0.07
C TYR A 46 9.02 -1.91 -0.42
N GLU A 47 8.42 -2.93 -1.02
CA GLU A 47 9.12 -4.04 -1.67
C GLU A 47 9.07 -3.82 -3.19
N VAL A 48 10.13 -4.21 -3.90
CA VAL A 48 10.21 -4.16 -5.36
C VAL A 48 10.47 -5.55 -5.90
N ASP A 49 9.60 -5.98 -6.81
CA ASP A 49 9.71 -7.21 -7.57
C ASP A 49 9.83 -6.87 -9.07
N PHE A 50 10.82 -7.45 -9.75
CA PHE A 50 10.95 -7.30 -11.19
C PHE A 50 10.09 -8.33 -11.93
N TRP A 51 9.44 -7.93 -13.03
CA TRP A 51 8.57 -8.82 -13.80
C TRP A 51 8.64 -8.57 -15.30
N ALA A 52 8.29 -9.58 -16.09
CA ALA A 52 8.22 -9.53 -17.55
C ALA A 52 6.92 -8.84 -18.02
N GLY A 53 6.77 -7.55 -17.72
CA GLY A 53 5.63 -6.72 -18.10
C GLY A 53 6.06 -5.39 -18.72
N ASN A 54 5.10 -4.62 -19.21
CA ASN A 54 5.34 -3.30 -19.83
C ASN A 54 4.74 -2.14 -19.01
N THR A 55 4.27 -2.42 -17.80
CA THR A 55 3.69 -1.44 -16.88
C THR A 55 4.26 -1.62 -15.49
N ILE A 56 4.25 -0.56 -14.71
CA ILE A 56 4.49 -0.67 -13.27
C ILE A 56 3.15 -0.93 -12.60
N LEU A 57 3.07 -1.97 -11.76
CA LEU A 57 1.92 -2.23 -10.90
C LEU A 57 2.31 -1.97 -9.45
N ALA A 58 1.55 -1.11 -8.77
CA ALA A 58 1.63 -0.93 -7.34
C ALA A 58 0.48 -1.68 -6.66
N GLU A 59 0.80 -2.59 -5.75
CA GLU A 59 -0.14 -3.25 -4.86
C GLU A 59 0.02 -2.69 -3.44
N THR A 60 -1.00 -2.00 -2.94
CA THR A 60 -1.04 -1.51 -1.57
C THR A 60 -2.05 -2.31 -0.75
N LYS A 61 -1.55 -3.11 0.18
CA LYS A 61 -2.37 -3.85 1.14
C LYS A 61 -2.51 -3.02 2.42
N VAL A 62 -3.75 -2.74 2.81
CA VAL A 62 -4.08 -1.92 3.97
C VAL A 62 -4.92 -2.70 4.96
N GLN A 63 -4.54 -2.66 6.23
CA GLN A 63 -5.28 -3.26 7.33
C GLN A 63 -5.57 -2.18 8.39
N LEU A 64 -6.85 -2.05 8.77
CA LEU A 64 -7.31 -1.12 9.81
C LEU A 64 -7.91 -1.91 10.97
N PHE A 65 -7.33 -1.77 12.16
CA PHE A 65 -7.80 -2.38 13.40
C PHE A 65 -8.55 -1.34 14.24
N ASN A 66 -9.58 -1.79 14.94
CA ASN A 66 -10.44 -0.95 15.80
C ASN A 66 -11.17 0.17 15.04
N GLY A 67 -11.24 0.10 13.71
CA GLY A 67 -11.99 1.02 12.86
C GLY A 67 -13.04 0.25 12.05
N PRO A 68 -14.22 0.82 11.79
CA PRO A 68 -15.20 0.22 10.91
C PRO A 68 -14.80 0.41 9.43
N GLU A 69 -15.31 -0.46 8.56
CA GLU A 69 -14.96 -0.48 7.13
C GLU A 69 -15.17 0.86 6.42
N HIS A 70 -16.25 1.58 6.74
CA HIS A 70 -16.52 2.88 6.13
C HIS A 70 -15.46 3.95 6.42
N VAL A 71 -14.72 3.83 7.55
CA VAL A 71 -13.60 4.73 7.85
C VAL A 71 -12.44 4.44 6.91
N LEU A 72 -12.10 3.17 6.71
CA LEU A 72 -11.06 2.80 5.76
C LEU A 72 -11.44 3.27 4.35
N LYS A 73 -12.69 3.02 3.93
CA LYS A 73 -13.23 3.46 2.64
C LYS A 73 -13.10 4.98 2.45
N PHE A 74 -13.47 5.78 3.46
CA PHE A 74 -13.30 7.23 3.42
C PHE A 74 -11.83 7.65 3.19
N PHE A 75 -10.87 7.01 3.86
CA PHE A 75 -9.46 7.34 3.65
C PHE A 75 -8.94 6.90 2.28
N ILE A 76 -9.45 5.79 1.74
CA ILE A 76 -9.09 5.32 0.39
C ILE A 76 -9.67 6.25 -0.68
N GLU A 77 -10.99 6.51 -0.62
CA GLU A 77 -11.74 7.12 -1.73
C GLU A 77 -11.80 8.64 -1.63
N GLU A 78 -12.07 9.20 -0.45
CA GLU A 78 -12.28 10.64 -0.31
C GLU A 78 -10.97 11.38 -0.03
N GLN A 79 -10.10 10.78 0.80
CA GLN A 79 -8.81 11.38 1.14
C GLN A 79 -7.68 10.95 0.20
N GLN A 80 -7.92 9.94 -0.66
CA GLN A 80 -6.91 9.39 -1.56
C GLN A 80 -5.58 9.05 -0.83
N ARG A 81 -5.67 8.62 0.44
CA ARG A 81 -4.53 8.51 1.37
C ARG A 81 -3.42 7.59 0.86
N TYR A 82 -3.81 6.54 0.14
CA TYR A 82 -2.89 5.52 -0.40
C TYR A 82 -2.59 5.72 -1.87
N ARG A 83 -3.13 6.78 -2.50
CA ARG A 83 -2.91 7.03 -3.90
C ARG A 83 -1.45 7.37 -4.16
N ILE A 84 -0.89 6.77 -5.19
CA ILE A 84 0.35 7.16 -5.82
C ILE A 84 0.02 7.96 -7.08
N ASN A 85 0.66 9.12 -7.22
CA ASN A 85 0.58 9.97 -8.40
C ASN A 85 1.82 9.76 -9.25
N ASP A 86 1.61 9.75 -10.56
CA ASP A 86 2.65 9.82 -11.57
C ASP A 86 2.87 11.27 -12.00
N THR A 87 4.13 11.63 -12.23
CA THR A 87 4.51 12.93 -12.79
C THR A 87 5.66 12.73 -13.74
N LEU A 88 5.50 13.20 -14.97
CA LEU A 88 6.60 13.29 -15.92
C LEU A 88 7.50 14.47 -15.54
N VAL A 89 8.75 14.16 -15.17
CA VAL A 89 9.78 15.19 -14.90
C VAL A 89 10.31 15.74 -16.22
N ASP A 90 10.47 14.87 -17.22
CA ASP A 90 10.75 15.18 -18.61
C ASP A 90 10.04 14.15 -19.53
N SER A 91 10.35 14.13 -20.83
CA SER A 91 9.70 13.21 -21.79
C SER A 91 10.04 11.73 -21.58
N THR A 92 11.02 11.41 -20.74
CA THR A 92 11.56 10.06 -20.51
C THR A 92 11.75 9.71 -19.03
N ALA A 93 11.49 10.65 -18.11
CA ALA A 93 11.66 10.46 -16.67
C ALA A 93 10.32 10.51 -15.93
N LEU A 94 10.01 9.42 -15.21
CA LEU A 94 8.80 9.28 -14.43
C LEU A 94 9.11 9.38 -12.93
N LEU A 95 8.35 10.21 -12.22
CA LEU A 95 8.34 10.28 -10.76
C LEU A 95 7.03 9.68 -10.26
N LEU A 96 7.13 8.66 -9.40
CA LEU A 96 6.00 8.13 -8.63
C LEU A 96 6.06 8.69 -7.21
N VAL A 97 5.03 9.43 -6.81
CA VAL A 97 4.96 10.09 -5.50
C VAL A 97 3.69 9.73 -4.76
N SER A 98 3.79 9.39 -3.47
CA SER A 98 2.58 9.20 -2.66
C SER A 98 1.83 10.53 -2.53
N HIS A 99 0.52 10.50 -2.77
CA HIS A 99 -0.35 11.67 -2.70
C HIS A 99 -0.30 12.33 -1.32
N VAL A 100 -0.24 11.52 -0.26
CA VAL A 100 -0.10 11.96 1.13
C VAL A 100 1.22 11.43 1.71
N MET A 101 2.19 12.34 1.87
CA MET A 101 3.52 12.06 2.46
C MET A 101 3.56 12.23 3.98
N ASP A 102 2.61 12.95 4.56
CA ASP A 102 2.47 13.09 6.01
C ASP A 102 1.12 12.51 6.45
N ARG A 103 1.17 11.31 7.01
CA ARG A 103 0.00 10.53 7.37
C ARG A 103 -0.30 10.66 8.85
N LYS A 104 -1.30 11.47 9.17
CA LYS A 104 -1.86 11.56 10.53
C LYS A 104 -2.48 10.23 10.95
N GLU A 105 -2.46 9.97 12.26
CA GLU A 105 -3.14 8.82 12.87
C GLU A 105 -4.63 8.82 12.54
N ILE A 106 -5.17 7.63 12.31
CA ILE A 106 -6.59 7.42 12.08
C ILE A 106 -7.24 7.20 13.44
N ALA A 107 -8.29 7.96 13.75
CA ALA A 107 -9.10 7.75 14.94
C ALA A 107 -10.59 7.72 14.58
N TYR A 108 -11.34 6.84 15.26
CA TYR A 108 -12.78 6.75 15.12
C TYR A 108 -13.45 6.95 16.47
N ARG A 109 -14.30 7.98 16.58
CA ARG A 109 -15.00 8.35 17.82
C ARG A 109 -14.06 8.46 19.04
N GLY A 110 -12.88 9.04 18.83
CA GLY A 110 -11.87 9.23 19.88
C GLY A 110 -11.05 7.99 20.22
N THR A 111 -11.30 6.83 19.58
CA THR A 111 -10.46 5.64 19.72
C THR A 111 -9.44 5.59 18.59
N PRO A 112 -8.13 5.43 18.87
CA PRO A 112 -7.13 5.28 17.83
C PRO A 112 -7.34 3.96 17.07
N CYS A 113 -7.30 4.05 15.75
CA CYS A 113 -7.31 2.90 14.86
C CYS A 113 -5.87 2.59 14.46
N ARG A 114 -5.47 1.33 14.60
CA ARG A 114 -4.12 0.92 14.20
C ARG A 114 -4.14 0.58 12.72
N GLU A 115 -3.30 1.25 11.96
CA GLU A 115 -3.13 1.09 10.51
C GLU A 115 -1.86 0.27 10.23
N ILE A 116 -1.95 -0.71 9.34
CA ILE A 116 -0.79 -1.41 8.77
C ILE A 116 -0.89 -1.30 7.25
N VAL A 117 0.15 -0.77 6.62
CA VAL A 117 0.25 -0.62 5.16
C VAL A 117 1.45 -1.41 4.67
N ARG A 118 1.26 -2.17 3.58
CA ARG A 118 2.34 -2.85 2.85
C ARG A 118 2.23 -2.48 1.39
N LEU A 119 3.30 -1.92 0.84
CA LEU A 119 3.38 -1.52 -0.56
C LEU A 119 4.35 -2.44 -1.30
N ARG A 120 3.90 -2.99 -2.42
CA ARG A 120 4.71 -3.76 -3.36
C ARG A 120 4.65 -3.12 -4.73
N LEU A 121 5.80 -3.01 -5.38
CA LEU A 121 5.91 -2.53 -6.75
C LEU A 121 6.40 -3.66 -7.63
N PHE A 122 5.66 -3.92 -8.70
CA PHE A 122 6.09 -4.79 -9.79
C PHE A 122 6.61 -3.90 -10.91
N ILE A 123 7.93 -3.82 -11.05
CA ILE A 123 8.61 -2.94 -12.00
C ILE A 123 9.10 -3.80 -13.18
N PRO A 124 8.90 -3.38 -14.45
CA PRO A 124 9.42 -4.11 -15.60
C PRO A 124 10.92 -4.42 -15.47
N ASP A 125 11.32 -5.63 -15.83
CA ASP A 125 12.70 -6.14 -15.74
C ASP A 125 13.71 -5.40 -16.63
N VAL A 126 13.23 -4.59 -17.58
CA VAL A 126 14.05 -3.64 -18.36
C VAL A 126 14.71 -2.57 -17.49
N PHE A 127 14.11 -2.25 -16.34
CA PHE A 127 14.67 -1.30 -15.38
C PHE A 127 15.66 -1.98 -14.44
N GLN A 128 16.74 -1.28 -14.12
CA GLN A 128 17.72 -1.69 -13.12
C GLN A 128 17.86 -0.62 -12.04
N ALA A 129 17.98 -1.07 -10.79
CA ALA A 129 18.20 -0.19 -9.66
C ALA A 129 19.57 0.51 -9.79
N GLN A 130 19.55 1.83 -9.89
CA GLN A 130 20.73 2.70 -9.86
C GLN A 130 21.04 3.13 -8.42
N SER A 131 19.99 3.26 -7.61
CA SER A 131 20.05 3.46 -6.16
C SER A 131 18.78 2.91 -5.53
N GLU A 132 18.61 3.06 -4.21
CA GLU A 132 17.42 2.62 -3.46
C GLU A 132 16.09 3.09 -4.09
N LYS A 133 16.07 4.32 -4.62
CA LYS A 133 14.83 4.98 -5.11
C LYS A 133 14.84 5.29 -6.60
N VAL A 134 15.92 4.97 -7.32
CA VAL A 134 16.10 5.36 -8.72
C VAL A 134 16.39 4.13 -9.56
N TYR A 135 15.64 3.99 -10.64
CA TYR A 135 15.74 2.90 -11.59
C TYR A 135 15.90 3.47 -13.00
N ALA A 136 16.69 2.82 -13.84
CA ALA A 136 16.89 3.23 -15.23
C ALA A 136 16.96 2.02 -16.15
N ILE A 137 16.55 2.17 -17.40
CA ILE A 137 16.75 1.15 -18.42
C ILE A 137 18.25 0.91 -18.58
N ARG A 138 18.65 -0.35 -18.72
CA ARG A 138 20.03 -0.72 -19.02
C ARG A 138 20.44 -0.11 -20.36
N GLU A 139 21.48 0.73 -20.38
CA GLU A 139 22.15 1.06 -21.64
C GLU A 139 22.85 -0.22 -22.12
N GLU A 140 22.45 -0.76 -23.27
CA GLU A 140 23.29 -1.72 -23.96
C GLU A 140 24.53 -0.95 -24.40
N GLU A 141 25.71 -1.36 -23.92
CA GLU A 141 26.97 -0.91 -24.51
C GLU A 141 26.94 -1.36 -25.98
N ASP A 142 26.67 -0.42 -26.88
CA ASP A 142 26.92 -0.57 -28.31
C ASP A 142 28.40 -0.98 -28.44
N GLN A 143 28.66 -2.26 -28.67
CA GLN A 143 29.99 -2.76 -29.01
C GLN A 143 30.31 -2.28 -30.43
N ASP A 144 31.07 -1.19 -30.51
CA ASP A 144 31.74 -0.69 -31.72
C ASP A 144 32.62 -1.77 -32.40
#